data_AF-A0A930YT18-F1
#
_entry.id   AF-A0A930YT18-F1
#
_cell.length_a   1.000
_cell.length_b   1.000
_cell.length_c   1.000
_cell.angle_alpha   90.00
_cell.angle_beta   90.00
_cell.angle_gamma   90.00
#
_symmetry.space_group_name_H-M   'P 1'
#
loop_
_entity.id
_entity.type
_entity.pdbx_description
1 polymer ?
#
loop_
_entity_poly.entity_id
_entity_poly.type
_entity_poly.pdbx_seq_one_letter_code
_entity_poly.pdbx_strand_id
1 'polypeptide(L)'
;MKVLYNDGHVGEINDAAEELEVIRHDAAHLLAQALKRLYPHAQFAYGPATENGFYYDVDLGDTKVNEDDFPAIEAEMKKIVKENLKIETFELPRDEAIAYMKERGESYKVEHIGDLAPDAHITFYKQGEYVDMCVGPHMLYTKGVKAFKLTSISGAYWKADKNNKMLTRIYGVAFGSKDELAQYLKMIEEAEKRDHRKIGREMELFMMSDFGPGSPFWLPNGMALRNALTDYWHEMQARFGYQEVQTPLILSRSLWETSGHWDHYKENMYTTTVDEEDFAIKPMNCPGACLIYKSKPRSYRDLPMKLAEAGLDHRYEMKGALHGLFRVREFTQDDAHLFIRPDQITEQVTDASHLITAYYAQFGFPYRVELSTRPEDSMGSDEDWERAEQGLRDALESMGIEYVVNEGDGAFYGPKIDFHLTDCLGRSWQCGTIQLDFQLPHNFQLEYIDSDGTKKQPIMIHRAGFGSFERFIGILTENYEGKFPVWLSPCQVKVLPVSEKSRPYAHEVAEKLA
;
A
#
# COMPACT_ATOMS: atom_id res chain seq x y z
N MET A 1 -2.61 12.65 29.21
CA MET A 1 -1.29 12.22 29.73
C MET A 1 -0.43 13.43 30.07
N LYS A 2 0.22 13.48 31.25
CA LYS A 2 1.18 14.55 31.56
C LYS A 2 2.55 14.29 30.94
N VAL A 3 3.09 15.30 30.27
CA VAL A 3 4.37 15.24 29.55
C VAL A 3 5.27 16.42 29.91
N LEU A 4 6.58 16.21 29.83
CA LEU A 4 7.65 17.19 29.97
C LEU A 4 8.12 17.61 28.58
N TYR A 5 8.00 18.90 28.28
CA TYR A 5 8.54 19.50 27.07
C TYR A 5 9.99 19.96 27.27
N ASN A 6 10.66 20.27 26.16
CA ASN A 6 12.09 20.60 26.12
C ASN A 6 12.46 21.92 26.83
N ASP A 7 11.51 22.83 27.00
CA ASP A 7 11.63 24.06 27.80
C ASP A 7 11.42 23.83 29.31
N GLY A 8 11.16 22.58 29.71
CA GLY A 8 10.94 22.18 31.11
C GLY A 8 9.50 22.36 31.60
N HIS A 9 8.57 22.84 30.78
CA HIS A 9 7.17 22.92 31.18
C HIS A 9 6.50 21.54 31.18
N VAL A 10 5.55 21.36 32.10
CA VAL A 10 4.72 20.16 32.16
C VAL A 10 3.35 20.48 31.58
N GLY A 11 3.03 19.86 30.45
CA GLY A 11 1.72 19.98 29.79
C GLY A 11 0.91 18.68 29.89
N GLU A 12 -0.24 18.69 29.24
CA GLU A 12 -1.16 17.56 29.18
C GLU A 12 -1.63 17.33 27.74
N ILE A 13 -1.35 16.14 27.23
CA ILE A 13 -1.84 15.65 25.94
C ILE A 13 -3.16 14.92 26.19
N ASN A 14 -4.19 15.17 25.39
CA ASN A 14 -5.48 14.47 25.50
C ASN A 14 -5.84 13.69 24.24
N ASP A 15 -5.08 13.86 23.16
CA ASP A 15 -5.24 13.11 21.92
C ASP A 15 -4.56 11.74 22.03
N ALA A 16 -5.28 10.68 21.66
CA ALA A 16 -4.81 9.31 21.83
C ALA A 16 -3.61 8.96 20.92
N ALA A 17 -3.53 9.57 19.73
CA ALA A 17 -2.42 9.34 18.80
C ALA A 17 -1.15 10.02 19.30
N GLU A 18 -1.27 11.28 19.75
CA GLU A 18 -0.15 12.02 20.37
C GLU A 18 0.34 11.32 21.67
N GLU A 19 -0.58 10.82 22.51
CA GLU A 19 -0.21 10.05 23.69
C GLU A 19 0.61 8.80 23.33
N LEU A 20 0.21 8.09 22.28
CA LEU A 20 0.89 6.88 21.83
C LEU A 20 2.26 7.17 21.23
N GLU A 21 2.41 8.28 20.50
CA GLU A 21 3.70 8.75 19.98
C GLU A 21 4.69 8.99 21.13
N VAL A 22 4.27 9.70 22.18
CA VAL A 22 5.12 9.94 23.37
C VAL A 22 5.49 8.63 24.06
N ILE A 23 4.54 7.70 24.24
CA ILE A 23 4.82 6.37 24.83
C ILE A 23 5.90 5.63 24.03
N ARG A 24 5.80 5.64 22.69
CA ARG A 24 6.76 4.97 21.80
C ARG A 24 8.12 5.65 21.83
N HIS A 25 8.13 6.98 21.91
CA HIS A 25 9.35 7.75 22.01
C HIS A 25 10.09 7.48 23.34
N ASP A 26 9.37 7.46 24.45
CA ASP A 26 9.91 7.05 25.76
C ASP A 26 10.40 5.60 25.77
N ALA A 27 9.72 4.70 25.05
CA ALA A 27 10.16 3.31 24.90
C ALA A 27 11.48 3.20 24.12
N ALA A 28 11.73 4.09 23.16
CA ALA A 28 13.02 4.18 22.47
C ALA A 28 14.14 4.60 23.44
N HIS A 29 13.91 5.61 24.28
CA HIS A 29 14.87 6.04 25.30
C HIS A 29 15.13 4.95 26.34
N LEU A 30 14.08 4.22 26.73
CA LEU A 30 14.17 3.07 27.62
C LEU A 30 15.03 1.95 27.02
N LEU A 31 14.88 1.68 25.72
CA LEU A 31 15.70 0.71 24.98
C LEU A 31 17.17 1.17 24.98
N ALA A 32 17.44 2.43 24.67
CA ALA A 32 18.81 2.94 24.65
C ALA A 32 19.48 2.89 26.02
N GLN A 33 18.77 3.26 27.10
CA GLN A 33 19.29 3.10 28.45
C GLN A 33 19.59 1.63 28.79
N ALA A 34 18.68 0.72 28.46
CA ALA A 34 18.88 -0.72 28.69
C ALA A 34 20.12 -1.24 27.94
N LEU A 35 20.27 -0.86 26.67
CA LEU A 35 21.45 -1.20 25.88
C LEU A 35 22.73 -0.61 26.46
N LYS A 36 22.71 0.63 26.95
CA LYS A 36 23.89 1.25 27.58
C LYS A 36 24.29 0.56 28.89
N ARG A 37 23.31 0.03 29.65
CA ARG A 37 23.58 -0.77 30.87
C ARG A 37 24.18 -2.14 30.53
N LEU A 38 23.68 -2.80 29.49
CA LEU A 38 24.16 -4.12 29.06
C LEU A 38 25.48 -4.04 28.29
N TYR A 39 25.66 -2.98 27.50
CA TYR A 39 26.79 -2.74 26.60
C TYR A 39 27.30 -1.30 26.77
N PRO A 40 28.15 -1.04 27.79
CA PRO A 40 28.59 0.32 28.13
C PRO A 40 29.31 1.07 27.00
N HIS A 41 29.91 0.34 26.06
CA HIS A 41 30.62 0.89 24.89
C HIS A 41 29.70 1.26 23.73
N ALA A 42 28.41 0.90 23.79
CA ALA A 42 27.45 1.20 22.73
C ALA A 42 27.31 2.72 22.53
N GLN A 43 27.20 3.16 21.28
CA GLN A 43 26.96 4.56 20.92
C GLN A 43 25.63 4.69 20.18
N PHE A 44 24.92 5.78 20.41
CA PHE A 44 23.54 5.96 19.94
C PHE A 44 23.43 7.03 18.86
N ALA A 45 22.71 6.68 17.79
CA ALA A 45 22.39 7.56 16.67
C ALA A 45 20.95 8.09 16.81
N TYR A 46 20.04 7.67 15.93
CA TYR A 46 18.64 8.11 15.91
C TYR A 46 17.71 7.08 16.55
N GLY A 47 16.73 7.55 17.32
CA GLY A 47 15.73 6.71 17.98
C GLY A 47 14.32 7.30 17.97
N PRO A 48 13.69 7.50 16.80
CA PRO A 48 12.37 8.12 16.72
C PRO A 48 11.23 7.14 17.06
N ALA A 49 10.10 7.71 17.48
CA ALA A 49 8.82 7.02 17.38
C ALA A 49 8.41 6.90 15.89
N THR A 50 7.63 5.89 15.57
CA THR A 50 7.03 5.67 14.26
C THR A 50 5.54 5.41 14.40
N GLU A 51 4.82 5.47 13.28
CA GLU A 51 3.38 5.16 13.22
C GLU A 51 3.03 3.77 13.79
N ASN A 52 3.96 2.82 13.68
CA ASN A 52 3.75 1.43 14.10
C ASN A 52 4.55 1.03 15.35
N GLY A 53 5.35 1.92 15.93
CA GLY A 53 6.22 1.57 17.06
C GLY A 53 7.35 2.57 17.26
N PHE A 54 8.57 2.07 17.39
CA PHE A 54 9.80 2.86 17.50
C PHE A 54 10.98 2.03 17.00
N TYR A 55 12.10 2.69 16.74
CA TYR A 55 13.37 2.00 16.55
C TYR A 55 14.52 2.78 17.20
N TYR A 56 15.68 2.14 17.31
CA TYR A 56 16.92 2.81 17.67
C TYR A 56 18.10 2.30 16.84
N ASP A 57 18.85 3.22 16.25
CA ASP A 57 20.10 2.96 15.57
C ASP A 57 21.26 3.02 16.56
N VAL A 58 21.99 1.91 16.67
CA VAL A 58 23.05 1.72 17.67
C VAL A 58 24.32 1.19 17.01
N ASP A 59 25.45 1.75 17.41
CA ASP A 59 26.77 1.22 17.12
C ASP A 59 27.26 0.40 18.31
N LEU A 60 27.25 -0.91 18.15
CA LEU A 60 27.68 -1.87 19.18
C LEU A 60 29.15 -2.26 19.04
N GLY A 61 29.89 -1.63 18.13
CA GLY A 61 31.27 -1.99 17.80
C GLY A 61 31.36 -3.43 17.29
N ASP A 62 32.18 -4.25 17.96
CA ASP A 62 32.35 -5.67 17.62
C ASP A 62 31.24 -6.56 18.22
N THR A 63 30.40 -6.02 19.10
CA THR A 63 29.30 -6.78 19.72
C THR A 63 28.16 -6.91 18.72
N LYS A 64 27.63 -8.13 18.59
CA LYS A 64 26.45 -8.40 17.78
C LYS A 64 25.27 -8.71 18.68
N VAL A 65 24.19 -7.96 18.50
CA VAL A 65 22.88 -8.23 19.10
C VAL A 65 22.01 -8.87 18.04
N ASN A 66 21.34 -9.96 18.40
CA ASN A 66 20.36 -10.66 17.57
C ASN A 66 19.02 -10.77 18.32
N GLU A 67 18.01 -11.35 17.67
CA GLU A 67 16.66 -11.46 18.25
C GLU A 67 16.61 -12.38 19.50
N ASP A 68 17.56 -13.31 19.66
CA ASP A 68 17.66 -14.16 20.85
C ASP A 68 18.11 -13.36 22.09
N ASP A 69 18.70 -12.17 21.90
CA ASP A 69 19.09 -11.26 22.98
C ASP A 69 17.91 -10.39 23.47
N PHE A 70 16.81 -10.31 22.72
CA PHE A 70 15.64 -9.50 23.08
C PHE A 70 15.07 -9.79 24.47
N PRO A 71 14.95 -11.04 24.94
CA PRO A 71 14.48 -11.31 26.30
C PRO A 71 15.35 -10.66 27.38
N ALA A 72 16.68 -10.59 27.18
CA ALA A 72 17.60 -9.97 28.12
C ALA A 72 17.48 -8.44 28.10
N ILE A 73 17.40 -7.85 26.91
CA ILE A 73 17.23 -6.40 26.73
C ILE A 73 15.88 -5.94 27.31
N GLU A 74 14.79 -6.64 26.99
CA GLU A 74 13.46 -6.36 27.54
C GLU A 74 13.41 -6.52 29.07
N ALA A 75 14.15 -7.48 29.62
CA ALA A 75 14.25 -7.63 31.08
C ALA A 75 14.92 -6.43 31.73
N GLU A 76 15.98 -5.87 31.11
CA GLU A 76 16.65 -4.67 31.60
C GLU A 76 15.75 -3.43 31.45
N MET A 77 15.07 -3.25 30.31
CA MET A 77 14.05 -2.21 30.13
C MET A 77 12.98 -2.28 31.24
N LYS A 78 12.48 -3.49 31.57
CA LYS A 78 11.51 -3.69 32.65
C LYS A 78 12.06 -3.35 34.04
N LYS A 79 13.37 -3.49 34.28
CA LYS A 79 13.99 -3.05 35.54
C LYS A 79 13.97 -1.52 35.64
N ILE A 80 14.36 -0.82 34.58
CA ILE A 80 14.35 0.65 34.53
C ILE A 80 12.93 1.22 34.74
N VAL A 81 11.91 0.59 34.15
CA VAL A 81 10.49 0.97 34.39
C VAL A 81 10.11 0.81 35.87
N LYS A 82 10.56 -0.27 36.53
CA LYS A 82 10.31 -0.52 37.96
C LYS A 82 11.05 0.45 38.87
N GLU A 83 12.20 0.96 38.46
CA GLU A 83 12.94 2.00 39.19
C GLU A 83 12.16 3.33 39.24
N ASN A 84 11.22 3.55 38.32
CA ASN A 84 10.36 4.74 38.27
C ASN A 84 11.20 6.05 38.33
N LEU A 85 12.23 6.10 37.49
CA LEU A 85 13.15 7.23 37.42
C LEU A 85 12.39 8.47 36.93
N LYS A 86 12.67 9.60 37.56
CA LYS A 86 12.16 10.91 37.12
C LYS A 86 12.91 11.32 35.84
N ILE A 87 12.16 11.78 34.85
CA ILE A 87 12.72 12.36 33.63
C ILE A 87 12.90 13.86 33.85
N GLU A 88 14.09 14.36 33.54
CA GLU A 88 14.47 15.76 33.71
C GLU A 88 15.04 16.29 32.39
N THR A 89 14.73 17.53 32.03
CA THR A 89 15.27 18.17 30.83
C THR A 89 16.22 19.30 31.19
N PHE A 90 17.21 19.54 30.33
CA PHE A 90 18.11 20.67 30.41
C PHE A 90 18.63 21.02 29.02
N GLU A 91 19.05 22.27 28.86
CA GLU A 91 19.64 22.79 27.63
C GLU A 91 21.12 23.12 27.88
N LEU A 92 21.98 22.87 26.88
CA LEU A 92 23.37 23.32 26.91
C LEU A 92 23.68 24.15 25.65
N PRO A 93 24.52 25.20 25.76
CA PRO A 93 25.10 25.84 24.59
C PRO A 93 25.84 24.83 23.71
N ARG A 94 25.89 25.08 22.39
CA ARG A 94 26.48 24.17 21.40
C ARG A 94 27.87 23.66 21.74
N ASP A 95 28.78 24.53 22.16
CA ASP A 95 30.15 24.12 22.51
C ASP A 95 30.19 23.20 23.75
N GLU A 96 29.34 23.50 24.74
CA GLU A 96 29.19 22.68 25.95
C GLU A 96 28.49 21.34 25.65
N ALA A 97 27.46 21.35 24.80
CA ALA A 97 26.77 20.16 24.32
C ALA A 97 27.71 19.20 23.59
N ILE A 98 28.57 19.73 22.70
CA ILE A 98 29.61 18.97 22.00
C ILE A 98 30.61 18.39 22.99
N ALA A 99 31.09 19.18 23.96
CA ALA A 99 32.02 18.69 24.98
C ALA A 99 31.39 17.59 25.84
N TYR A 100 30.14 17.80 26.25
CA TYR A 100 29.37 16.86 27.08
C TYR A 100 29.16 15.51 26.39
N MET A 101 28.78 15.50 25.10
CA MET A 101 28.61 14.26 24.35
C MET A 101 29.93 13.56 24.03
N LYS A 102 31.03 14.32 23.82
CA LYS A 102 32.38 13.76 23.67
C LYS A 102 32.86 13.06 24.94
N GLU A 103 32.66 13.65 26.12
CA GLU A 103 33.03 13.05 27.41
C GLU A 103 32.32 11.71 27.64
N ARG A 104 31.09 11.59 27.12
CA ARG A 104 30.26 10.37 27.20
C ARG A 104 30.53 9.36 26.09
N GLY A 105 31.39 9.69 25.13
CA GLY A 105 31.73 8.83 23.99
C GLY A 105 30.65 8.70 22.93
N GLU A 106 29.70 9.63 22.86
CA GLU A 106 28.56 9.58 21.91
C GLU A 106 28.90 10.33 20.61
N SER A 107 29.74 9.73 19.76
CA SER A 107 30.27 10.39 18.56
C SER A 107 29.20 10.78 17.53
N TYR A 108 28.18 9.93 17.33
CA TYR A 108 27.06 10.20 16.43
C TYR A 108 26.24 11.43 16.85
N LYS A 109 26.05 11.64 18.16
CA LYS A 109 25.35 12.82 18.67
C LYS A 109 26.17 14.09 18.46
N VAL A 110 27.49 14.01 18.59
CA VAL A 110 28.40 15.13 18.30
C VAL A 110 28.31 15.54 16.82
N GLU A 111 28.34 14.55 15.91
CA GLU A 111 28.16 14.81 14.48
C GLU A 111 26.77 15.41 14.19
N HIS A 112 25.72 14.86 14.80
CA HIS A 112 24.37 15.35 14.60
C HIS A 112 24.21 16.80 15.07
N ILE A 113 24.79 17.18 16.23
CA ILE A 113 24.84 18.58 16.66
C ILE A 113 25.48 19.45 15.57
N GLY A 114 26.59 18.99 14.97
CA GLY A 114 27.28 19.69 13.90
C GLY A 114 26.41 19.99 12.66
N ASP A 115 25.41 19.14 12.38
CA ASP A 115 24.49 19.32 11.26
C ASP A 115 23.34 20.30 11.56
N LEU A 116 23.06 20.59 12.83
CA LEU A 116 21.99 21.51 13.22
C LEU A 116 22.34 22.96 12.89
N ALA A 117 21.32 23.80 12.66
CA ALA A 117 21.48 25.24 12.42
C ALA A 117 22.26 25.93 13.56
N PRO A 118 23.06 26.99 13.29
CA PRO A 118 23.92 27.61 14.30
C PRO A 118 23.21 28.08 15.57
N ASP A 119 21.94 28.48 15.44
CA ASP A 119 21.05 28.99 16.48
C ASP A 119 20.10 27.92 17.06
N ALA A 120 20.26 26.65 16.68
CA ALA A 120 19.45 25.56 17.20
C ALA A 120 19.63 25.39 18.73
N HIS A 121 18.51 25.30 19.44
CA HIS A 121 18.45 24.95 20.86
C HIS A 121 18.76 23.46 21.03
N ILE A 122 19.76 23.13 21.85
CA ILE A 122 20.20 21.74 22.06
C ILE A 122 19.77 21.26 23.43
N THR A 123 18.70 20.48 23.43
CA THR A 123 18.05 19.98 24.64
C THR A 123 18.35 18.51 24.89
N PHE A 124 18.39 18.17 26.16
CA PHE A 124 18.70 16.83 26.64
C PHE A 124 17.62 16.35 27.59
N TYR A 125 17.37 15.05 27.59
CA TYR A 125 16.53 14.39 28.58
C TYR A 125 17.36 13.38 29.36
N LYS A 126 17.26 13.47 30.68
CA LYS A 126 17.96 12.63 31.64
C LYS A 126 16.98 11.73 32.36
N GLN A 127 17.27 10.44 32.38
CA GLN A 127 16.56 9.43 33.17
C GLN A 127 17.57 8.58 33.97
N GLY A 128 17.73 8.93 35.24
CA GLY A 128 18.78 8.35 36.09
C GLY A 128 20.18 8.70 35.58
N GLU A 129 20.96 7.69 35.22
CA GLU A 129 22.32 7.82 34.68
C GLU A 129 22.37 8.04 33.16
N TYR A 130 21.28 7.74 32.45
CA TYR A 130 21.19 7.89 31.01
C TYR A 130 20.75 9.30 30.63
N VAL A 131 21.37 9.83 29.59
CA VAL A 131 21.09 11.15 29.03
C VAL A 131 21.11 11.00 27.53
N ASP A 132 20.06 11.48 26.86
CA ASP A 132 20.02 11.56 25.41
C ASP A 132 19.69 12.96 24.90
N MET A 133 20.20 13.28 23.72
CA MET A 133 19.86 14.51 23.01
C MET A 133 18.55 14.31 22.24
N CYS A 134 17.52 15.05 22.63
CA CYS A 134 16.19 14.94 22.05
C CYS A 134 15.37 16.23 22.26
N VAL A 135 14.38 16.43 21.38
CA VAL A 135 13.39 17.50 21.46
C VAL A 135 12.14 17.12 22.27
N GLY A 136 11.88 15.83 22.48
CA GLY A 136 10.70 15.32 23.19
C GLY A 136 9.38 15.64 22.46
N PRO A 137 8.25 15.74 23.19
CA PRO A 137 8.13 15.64 24.65
C PRO A 137 8.31 14.21 25.18
N HIS A 138 8.51 14.08 26.50
CA HIS A 138 8.65 12.81 27.22
C HIS A 138 7.66 12.71 28.38
N MET A 139 7.32 11.51 28.86
CA MET A 139 6.59 11.35 30.12
C MET A 139 7.42 11.85 31.32
N LEU A 140 6.76 12.08 32.46
CA LEU A 140 7.45 12.58 33.66
C LEU A 140 8.31 11.51 34.37
N TYR A 141 7.98 10.22 34.16
CA TYR A 141 8.62 9.10 34.85
C TYR A 141 8.67 7.86 33.97
N THR A 142 9.74 7.07 34.10
CA THR A 142 9.93 5.83 33.30
C THR A 142 8.84 4.77 33.53
N LYS A 143 8.11 4.82 34.66
CA LYS A 143 6.97 3.91 34.92
C LYS A 143 5.81 4.06 33.93
N GLY A 144 5.78 5.17 33.17
CA GLY A 144 4.73 5.46 32.20
C GLY A 144 4.71 4.47 31.04
N VAL A 145 5.89 3.92 30.67
CA VAL A 145 6.04 2.90 29.63
C VAL A 145 5.67 1.52 30.19
N LYS A 146 4.38 1.18 30.13
CA LYS A 146 3.84 -0.03 30.78
C LYS A 146 3.91 -1.31 29.94
N ALA A 147 3.82 -1.17 28.63
CA ALA A 147 3.70 -2.30 27.71
C ALA A 147 4.53 -2.05 26.45
N PHE A 148 5.53 -2.91 26.23
CA PHE A 148 6.40 -2.85 25.06
C PHE A 148 6.91 -4.25 24.70
N LYS A 149 7.33 -4.41 23.44
CA LYS A 149 7.92 -5.64 22.88
C LYS A 149 8.94 -5.27 21.80
N LEU A 150 10.13 -5.88 21.81
CA LEU A 150 11.08 -5.78 20.69
C LEU A 150 10.67 -6.76 19.59
N THR A 151 10.75 -6.32 18.33
CA THR A 151 10.14 -7.05 17.20
C THR A 151 11.15 -7.58 16.21
N SER A 152 12.14 -6.78 15.80
CA SER A 152 13.09 -7.19 14.75
C SER A 152 14.37 -6.36 14.78
N ILE A 153 15.39 -6.83 14.07
CA ILE A 153 16.66 -6.13 13.86
C ILE A 153 16.92 -5.94 12.37
N SER A 154 17.41 -4.77 11.98
CA SER A 154 17.92 -4.51 10.62
C SER A 154 19.25 -3.74 10.64
N GLY A 155 19.89 -3.63 9.47
CA GLY A 155 20.99 -2.69 9.26
C GLY A 155 20.46 -1.31 8.83
N ALA A 156 21.09 -0.24 9.29
CA ALA A 156 20.85 1.11 8.82
C ALA A 156 22.17 1.83 8.60
N TYR A 157 22.33 2.53 7.48
CA TYR A 157 23.53 3.31 7.24
C TYR A 157 23.42 4.69 7.90
N TRP A 158 24.48 5.15 8.56
CA TRP A 158 24.51 6.48 9.15
C TRP A 158 24.22 7.57 8.10
N LYS A 159 23.30 8.49 8.42
CA LYS A 159 22.76 9.53 7.50
C LYS A 159 22.17 8.97 6.20
N ALA A 160 21.74 7.70 6.19
CA ALA A 160 21.23 7.00 5.02
C ALA A 160 22.22 6.94 3.82
N ASP A 161 23.52 7.13 4.07
CA ASP A 161 24.56 7.02 3.04
C ASP A 161 25.27 5.66 3.14
N LYS A 162 25.14 4.85 2.09
CA LYS A 162 25.77 3.52 1.98
C LYS A 162 27.29 3.51 2.17
N ASN A 163 27.96 4.66 2.02
CA ASN A 163 29.40 4.79 2.23
C ASN A 163 29.77 4.98 3.71
N ASN A 164 28.80 5.30 4.57
CA ASN A 164 29.01 5.46 5.99
C ASN A 164 28.94 4.13 6.75
N LYS A 165 29.27 4.18 8.05
CA LYS A 165 29.21 3.01 8.93
C LYS A 165 27.78 2.47 9.01
N MET A 166 27.66 1.15 8.91
CA MET A 166 26.41 0.43 9.12
C MET A 166 26.17 0.26 10.62
N LEU A 167 25.00 0.72 11.06
CA LEU A 167 24.49 0.64 12.42
C LEU A 167 23.50 -0.53 12.55
N THR A 168 23.31 -1.00 13.78
CA THR A 168 22.28 -1.98 14.12
C THR A 168 21.02 -1.22 14.53
N ARG A 169 19.95 -1.37 13.73
CA ARG A 169 18.63 -0.83 14.02
C ARG A 169 17.80 -1.87 14.75
N ILE A 170 17.35 -1.56 15.96
CA ILE A 170 16.47 -2.43 16.75
C ILE A 170 15.07 -1.82 16.78
N TYR A 171 14.07 -2.59 16.34
CA TYR A 171 12.67 -2.18 16.33
C TYR A 171 11.92 -2.68 17.56
N GLY A 172 10.94 -1.90 17.99
CA GLY A 172 9.99 -2.32 19.00
C GLY A 172 8.64 -1.62 18.86
N VAL A 173 7.68 -2.10 19.63
CA VAL A 173 6.34 -1.52 19.75
C VAL A 173 6.03 -1.23 21.20
N ALA A 174 5.27 -0.16 21.47
CA ALA A 174 4.83 0.21 22.80
C ALA A 174 3.39 0.76 22.76
N PHE A 175 2.64 0.51 23.83
CA PHE A 175 1.23 0.87 23.98
C PHE A 175 0.93 1.35 25.41
N GLY A 176 -0.19 2.07 25.58
CA GLY A 176 -0.61 2.61 26.88
C GLY A 176 -0.97 1.52 27.89
N SER A 177 -1.38 0.34 27.41
CA SER A 177 -1.78 -0.80 28.22
C SER A 177 -1.23 -2.14 27.71
N LYS A 178 -1.19 -3.14 28.61
CA LYS A 178 -0.82 -4.51 28.26
C LYS A 178 -1.86 -5.18 27.36
N ASP A 179 -3.12 -4.78 27.49
CA ASP A 179 -4.22 -5.34 26.71
C ASP A 179 -4.12 -4.90 25.25
N GLU A 180 -3.82 -3.62 24.99
CA GLU A 180 -3.54 -3.11 23.64
C GLU A 180 -2.32 -3.80 23.01
N LEU A 181 -1.23 -3.97 23.76
CA LEU A 181 -0.07 -4.71 23.27
C LEU A 181 -0.44 -6.16 22.93
N ALA A 182 -1.21 -6.84 23.80
CA ALA A 182 -1.64 -8.21 23.54
C ALA A 182 -2.55 -8.31 22.31
N GLN A 183 -3.46 -7.35 22.12
CA GLN A 183 -4.30 -7.26 20.93
C GLN A 183 -3.45 -7.06 19.67
N TYR A 184 -2.49 -6.12 19.70
CA TYR A 184 -1.57 -5.88 18.59
C TYR A 184 -0.76 -7.12 18.24
N LEU A 185 -0.14 -7.78 19.23
CA LEU A 185 0.64 -9.00 19.00
C LEU A 185 -0.22 -10.13 18.43
N LYS A 186 -1.46 -10.28 18.90
CA LYS A 186 -2.42 -11.23 18.34
C LYS A 186 -2.76 -10.90 16.88
N MET A 187 -2.93 -9.63 16.53
CA MET A 187 -3.19 -9.20 15.16
C MET A 187 -2.02 -9.52 14.23
N ILE A 188 -0.78 -9.29 14.68
CA ILE A 188 0.43 -9.64 13.92
C ILE A 188 0.52 -11.16 13.71
N GLU A 189 0.28 -11.96 14.76
CA GLU A 189 0.28 -13.43 14.64
C GLU A 189 -0.77 -13.92 13.65
N GLU A 190 -1.98 -13.36 13.69
CA GLU A 190 -3.04 -13.68 12.72
C GLU A 190 -2.68 -13.22 11.30
N ALA A 191 -2.02 -12.07 11.14
CA ALA A 191 -1.55 -11.60 9.84
C ALA A 191 -0.47 -12.52 9.24
N GLU A 192 0.50 -12.97 10.05
CA GLU A 192 1.55 -13.91 9.62
C GLU A 192 0.98 -15.28 9.21
N LYS A 193 -0.06 -15.77 9.91
CA LYS A 193 -0.77 -16.99 9.52
C LYS A 193 -1.47 -16.85 8.18
N ARG A 194 -1.99 -15.66 7.90
CA ARG A 194 -2.78 -15.35 6.70
C ARG A 194 -1.94 -14.88 5.51
N ASP A 195 -0.63 -14.74 5.67
CA ASP A 195 0.25 -14.27 4.60
C ASP A 195 0.09 -15.11 3.33
N HIS A 196 -0.37 -14.48 2.25
CA HIS A 196 -0.63 -15.14 0.97
C HIS A 196 0.64 -15.76 0.36
N ARG A 197 1.84 -15.32 0.73
CA ARG A 197 3.11 -15.91 0.27
C ARG A 197 3.36 -17.25 0.95
N LYS A 198 3.02 -17.35 2.24
CA LYS A 198 3.09 -18.61 2.98
C LYS A 198 2.03 -19.59 2.49
N ILE A 199 0.77 -19.15 2.48
CA ILE A 199 -0.36 -19.97 2.02
C ILE A 199 -0.19 -20.36 0.55
N GLY A 200 0.17 -19.40 -0.31
CA GLY A 200 0.39 -19.63 -1.73
C GLY A 200 1.47 -20.65 -2.02
N ARG A 201 2.52 -20.72 -1.19
CA ARG A 201 3.53 -21.79 -1.26
C ARG A 201 2.99 -23.13 -0.77
N GLU A 202 2.30 -23.16 0.37
CA GLU A 202 1.74 -24.40 0.96
C GLU A 202 0.65 -25.04 0.08
N MET A 203 -0.11 -24.21 -0.64
CA MET A 203 -1.17 -24.63 -1.55
C MET A 203 -0.73 -24.73 -3.01
N GLU A 204 0.55 -24.45 -3.31
CA GLU A 204 1.09 -24.45 -4.67
C GLU A 204 0.28 -23.55 -5.63
N LEU A 205 -0.07 -22.34 -5.19
CA LEU A 205 -0.82 -21.36 -6.00
C LEU A 205 0.11 -20.63 -6.98
N PHE A 206 1.23 -20.13 -6.48
CA PHE A 206 2.20 -19.39 -7.29
C PHE A 206 3.61 -19.57 -6.71
N MET A 207 4.61 -19.27 -7.53
CA MET A 207 5.98 -19.10 -7.09
C MET A 207 6.56 -17.78 -7.58
N MET A 208 7.58 -17.29 -6.89
CA MET A 208 8.39 -16.15 -7.29
C MET A 208 9.78 -16.63 -7.67
N SER A 209 10.39 -16.00 -8.68
CA SER A 209 11.71 -16.38 -9.19
C SER A 209 12.58 -15.14 -9.37
N ASP A 210 13.87 -15.23 -9.05
CA ASP A 210 14.83 -14.16 -9.33
C ASP A 210 15.01 -13.92 -10.84
N PHE A 211 14.59 -14.87 -11.68
CA PHE A 211 14.52 -14.71 -13.14
C PHE A 211 13.32 -13.87 -13.62
N GLY A 212 12.33 -13.64 -12.75
CA GLY A 212 11.16 -12.79 -13.00
C GLY A 212 10.81 -11.99 -11.75
N PRO A 213 11.68 -11.05 -11.31
CA PRO A 213 11.50 -10.36 -10.05
C PRO A 213 10.25 -9.46 -10.13
N GLY A 214 9.27 -9.76 -9.30
CA GLY A 214 7.97 -9.07 -9.30
C GLY A 214 6.98 -9.60 -10.33
N SER A 215 7.26 -10.72 -10.99
CA SER A 215 6.34 -11.41 -11.89
C SER A 215 5.98 -12.78 -11.30
N PRO A 216 4.72 -13.01 -10.89
CA PRO A 216 4.31 -14.29 -10.33
C PRO A 216 4.26 -15.39 -11.39
N PHE A 217 4.85 -16.55 -11.08
CA PHE A 217 4.69 -17.76 -11.86
C PHE A 217 3.49 -18.52 -11.29
N TRP A 218 2.37 -18.49 -12.01
CA TRP A 218 1.16 -19.20 -11.61
C TRP A 218 1.33 -20.71 -11.77
N LEU A 219 1.16 -21.44 -10.67
CA LEU A 219 1.20 -22.90 -10.63
C LEU A 219 -0.20 -23.47 -10.96
N PRO A 220 -0.35 -24.79 -11.21
CA PRO A 220 -1.63 -25.35 -11.62
C PRO A 220 -2.81 -25.00 -10.72
N ASN A 221 -2.63 -25.02 -9.39
CA ASN A 221 -3.71 -24.68 -8.45
C ASN A 221 -4.05 -23.18 -8.52
N GLY A 222 -3.04 -22.30 -8.63
CA GLY A 222 -3.30 -20.87 -8.77
C GLY A 222 -3.92 -20.51 -10.11
N MET A 223 -3.57 -21.22 -11.19
CA MET A 223 -4.24 -21.08 -12.48
C MET A 223 -5.70 -21.52 -12.43
N ALA A 224 -6.04 -22.59 -11.72
CA ALA A 224 -7.44 -22.98 -11.53
C ALA A 224 -8.23 -21.88 -10.80
N LEU A 225 -7.67 -21.31 -9.73
CA LEU A 225 -8.25 -20.18 -9.00
C LEU A 225 -8.41 -18.94 -9.90
N ARG A 226 -7.36 -18.58 -10.64
CA ARG A 226 -7.35 -17.45 -11.56
C ARG A 226 -8.39 -17.61 -12.66
N ASN A 227 -8.48 -18.78 -13.28
CA ASN A 227 -9.46 -19.06 -14.33
C ASN A 227 -10.89 -18.94 -13.81
N ALA A 228 -11.19 -19.49 -12.63
CA ALA A 228 -12.51 -19.34 -12.02
C ALA A 228 -12.87 -17.87 -11.79
N LEU A 229 -11.91 -17.06 -11.33
CA LEU A 229 -12.11 -15.61 -11.17
C LEU A 229 -12.30 -14.89 -12.52
N THR A 230 -11.55 -15.28 -13.56
CA THR A 230 -11.70 -14.74 -14.92
C THR A 230 -13.04 -15.13 -15.53
N ASP A 231 -13.53 -16.35 -15.32
CA ASP A 231 -14.84 -16.79 -15.80
C ASP A 231 -15.96 -15.97 -15.14
N TYR A 232 -15.86 -15.71 -13.83
CA TYR A 232 -16.78 -14.81 -13.14
C TYR A 232 -16.70 -13.37 -13.68
N TRP A 233 -15.49 -12.89 -14.00
CA TRP A 233 -15.32 -11.60 -14.66
C TRP A 233 -16.04 -11.57 -16.02
N HIS A 234 -15.85 -12.56 -16.88
CA HIS A 234 -16.53 -12.64 -18.18
C HIS A 234 -18.06 -12.62 -18.05
N GLU A 235 -18.60 -13.39 -17.11
CA GLU A 235 -20.05 -13.41 -16.84
C GLU A 235 -20.56 -12.01 -16.48
N MET A 236 -19.84 -11.32 -15.60
CA MET A 236 -20.23 -10.00 -15.11
C MET A 236 -20.05 -8.93 -16.18
N GLN A 237 -18.97 -8.96 -16.97
CA GLN A 237 -18.81 -8.07 -18.13
C GLN A 237 -19.98 -8.21 -19.11
N ALA A 238 -20.34 -9.45 -19.47
CA ALA A 238 -21.44 -9.72 -20.40
C ALA A 238 -22.78 -9.24 -19.82
N ARG A 239 -23.03 -9.48 -18.53
CA ARG A 239 -24.26 -9.07 -17.84
C ARG A 239 -24.44 -7.55 -17.82
N PHE A 240 -23.36 -6.78 -17.73
CA PHE A 240 -23.39 -5.31 -17.71
C PHE A 240 -23.16 -4.68 -19.10
N GLY A 241 -23.15 -5.49 -20.16
CA GLY A 241 -23.09 -5.04 -21.55
C GLY A 241 -21.73 -4.56 -22.03
N TYR A 242 -20.64 -5.02 -21.39
CA TYR A 242 -19.29 -4.76 -21.86
C TYR A 242 -18.91 -5.67 -23.03
N GLN A 243 -18.12 -5.13 -23.95
CA GLN A 243 -17.55 -5.84 -25.08
C GLN A 243 -16.09 -6.12 -24.81
N GLU A 244 -15.73 -7.40 -24.73
CA GLU A 244 -14.35 -7.80 -24.50
C GLU A 244 -13.47 -7.52 -25.72
N VAL A 245 -12.28 -6.96 -25.47
CA VAL A 245 -11.25 -6.66 -26.47
C VAL A 245 -9.88 -7.04 -25.92
N GLN A 246 -8.88 -7.11 -26.81
CA GLN A 246 -7.49 -7.32 -26.44
C GLN A 246 -6.59 -6.39 -27.25
N THR A 247 -5.65 -5.73 -26.58
CA THR A 247 -4.71 -4.79 -27.20
C THR A 247 -3.26 -5.30 -27.13
N PRO A 248 -2.39 -4.96 -28.08
CA PRO A 248 -1.00 -5.41 -28.09
C PRO A 248 -0.20 -4.99 -26.84
N LEU A 249 0.79 -5.80 -26.46
CA LEU A 249 1.67 -5.51 -25.31
C LEU A 249 2.74 -4.47 -25.61
N ILE A 250 3.35 -4.53 -26.79
CA ILE A 250 4.45 -3.65 -27.19
C ILE A 250 3.90 -2.65 -28.20
N LEU A 251 3.97 -1.36 -27.87
CA LEU A 251 3.39 -0.27 -28.65
C LEU A 251 4.41 0.85 -28.85
N SER A 252 4.32 1.54 -29.99
CA SER A 252 5.27 2.59 -30.38
C SER A 252 5.29 3.74 -29.37
N ARG A 253 6.46 4.35 -29.17
CA ARG A 253 6.63 5.55 -28.36
C ARG A 253 5.63 6.67 -28.70
N SER A 254 5.36 6.86 -30.00
CA SER A 254 4.42 7.88 -30.49
C SER A 254 3.00 7.75 -29.92
N LEU A 255 2.56 6.53 -29.59
CA LEU A 255 1.26 6.31 -28.93
C LEU A 255 1.27 6.91 -27.52
N TRP A 256 2.35 6.68 -26.78
CA TRP A 256 2.51 7.12 -25.40
C TRP A 256 2.68 8.64 -25.32
N GLU A 257 3.40 9.23 -26.27
CA GLU A 257 3.50 10.70 -26.45
C GLU A 257 2.13 11.30 -26.76
N THR A 258 1.38 10.70 -27.70
CA THR A 258 0.01 11.15 -28.02
C THR A 258 -0.86 11.11 -26.77
N SER A 259 -0.77 10.05 -25.96
CA SER A 259 -1.57 9.91 -24.76
C SER A 259 -1.15 10.80 -23.58
N GLY A 260 0.03 11.44 -23.63
CA GLY A 260 0.65 12.17 -22.52
C GLY A 260 1.44 11.30 -21.52
N HIS A 261 1.26 9.97 -21.54
CA HIS A 261 1.92 9.06 -20.61
C HIS A 261 3.45 9.01 -20.74
N TRP A 262 4.00 9.36 -21.90
CA TRP A 262 5.44 9.43 -22.06
C TRP A 262 6.08 10.54 -21.22
N ASP A 263 5.37 11.63 -20.99
CA ASP A 263 5.90 12.76 -20.22
C ASP A 263 5.65 12.58 -18.71
N HIS A 264 4.49 12.03 -18.33
CA HIS A 264 4.08 11.90 -16.94
C HIS A 264 4.35 10.53 -16.29
N TYR A 265 4.60 9.46 -17.07
CA TYR A 265 4.65 8.08 -16.54
C TYR A 265 5.87 7.25 -16.98
N LYS A 266 6.75 7.81 -17.82
CA LYS A 266 7.89 7.09 -18.42
C LYS A 266 8.84 6.45 -17.41
N GLU A 267 9.06 7.05 -16.25
CA GLU A 267 9.94 6.48 -15.22
C GLU A 267 9.43 5.11 -14.71
N ASN A 268 8.13 4.86 -14.86
CA ASN A 268 7.47 3.62 -14.47
C ASN A 268 7.21 2.68 -15.66
N MET A 269 7.79 2.93 -16.84
CA MET A 269 7.58 2.12 -18.05
C MET A 269 8.80 1.26 -18.39
N TYR A 270 8.54 0.08 -18.95
CA TYR A 270 9.58 -0.71 -19.62
C TYR A 270 9.67 -0.32 -21.10
N THR A 271 10.86 0.08 -21.54
CA THR A 271 11.12 0.46 -22.93
C THR A 271 12.02 -0.55 -23.63
N THR A 272 11.84 -0.71 -24.94
CA THR A 272 12.71 -1.51 -25.81
C THR A 272 12.88 -0.80 -27.14
N THR A 273 13.91 -1.18 -27.90
CA THR A 273 14.12 -0.69 -29.27
C THR A 273 13.84 -1.82 -30.26
N VAL A 274 13.09 -1.53 -31.32
CA VAL A 274 12.81 -2.44 -32.44
C VAL A 274 13.06 -1.65 -33.72
N ASP A 275 13.92 -2.16 -34.61
CA ASP A 275 14.25 -1.50 -35.89
C ASP A 275 14.67 -0.01 -35.74
N GLU A 276 15.48 0.30 -34.73
CA GLU A 276 15.95 1.66 -34.39
C GLU A 276 14.85 2.61 -33.87
N GLU A 277 13.62 2.13 -33.67
CA GLU A 277 12.51 2.88 -33.08
C GLU A 277 12.27 2.49 -31.62
N ASP A 278 11.87 3.48 -30.81
CA ASP A 278 11.51 3.27 -29.40
C ASP A 278 10.10 2.70 -29.29
N PHE A 279 9.97 1.63 -28.51
CA PHE A 279 8.72 1.02 -28.09
C PHE A 279 8.66 0.95 -26.57
N ALA A 280 7.46 0.81 -26.03
CA ALA A 280 7.26 0.47 -24.64
C ALA A 280 6.29 -0.70 -24.49
N ILE A 281 6.54 -1.49 -23.44
CA ILE A 281 5.56 -2.46 -22.95
C ILE A 281 4.48 -1.66 -22.22
N LYS A 282 3.21 -1.93 -22.53
CA LYS A 282 2.09 -1.15 -22.01
C LYS A 282 2.06 -1.16 -20.47
N PRO A 283 2.00 0.01 -19.81
CA PRO A 283 1.75 0.12 -18.38
C PRO A 283 0.25 0.23 -18.02
N MET A 284 -0.60 0.31 -19.05
CA MET A 284 -2.05 0.47 -19.01
C MET A 284 -2.68 0.26 -20.40
N ASN A 285 -3.99 0.03 -20.44
CA ASN A 285 -4.73 -0.34 -21.65
C ASN A 285 -5.40 0.83 -22.39
N CYS A 286 -5.57 1.98 -21.73
CA CYS A 286 -6.39 3.11 -22.20
C CYS A 286 -6.06 3.59 -23.62
N PRO A 287 -4.78 3.81 -24.00
CA PRO A 287 -4.44 4.23 -25.36
C PRO A 287 -4.88 3.22 -26.44
N GLY A 288 -4.82 1.92 -26.15
CA GLY A 288 -5.30 0.88 -27.05
C GLY A 288 -6.81 0.94 -27.26
N ALA A 289 -7.58 1.19 -26.19
CA ALA A 289 -9.03 1.37 -26.28
C ALA A 289 -9.40 2.60 -27.16
N CYS A 290 -8.65 3.70 -27.06
CA CYS A 290 -8.82 4.87 -27.95
C CYS A 290 -8.63 4.52 -29.42
N LEU A 291 -7.62 3.69 -29.76
CA LEU A 291 -7.41 3.23 -31.13
C LEU A 291 -8.58 2.35 -31.62
N ILE A 292 -9.10 1.47 -30.77
CA ILE A 292 -10.29 0.65 -31.09
C ILE A 292 -11.51 1.52 -31.33
N TYR A 293 -11.74 2.54 -30.49
CA TYR A 293 -12.82 3.50 -30.71
C TYR A 293 -12.68 4.19 -32.08
N LYS A 294 -11.47 4.69 -32.40
CA LYS A 294 -11.15 5.43 -33.62
C LYS A 294 -11.17 4.59 -34.91
N SER A 295 -11.19 3.26 -34.81
CA SER A 295 -11.16 2.33 -35.96
C SER A 295 -12.30 2.50 -36.96
N LYS A 296 -13.43 3.08 -36.56
CA LYS A 296 -14.57 3.38 -37.45
C LYS A 296 -15.35 4.61 -36.96
N PRO A 297 -16.07 5.31 -37.87
CA PRO A 297 -16.96 6.41 -37.49
C PRO A 297 -18.02 5.97 -36.47
N ARG A 298 -18.40 6.89 -35.57
CA ARG A 298 -19.37 6.65 -34.49
C ARG A 298 -20.53 7.63 -34.58
N SER A 299 -21.74 7.15 -34.35
CA SER A 299 -22.95 7.94 -34.13
C SER A 299 -23.23 8.06 -32.63
N TYR A 300 -23.95 9.11 -32.21
CA TYR A 300 -24.46 9.20 -30.83
C TYR A 300 -25.24 7.96 -30.39
N ARG A 301 -25.84 7.22 -31.34
CA ARG A 301 -26.59 5.98 -31.10
C ARG A 301 -25.70 4.78 -30.77
N ASP A 302 -24.41 4.86 -31.11
CA ASP A 302 -23.43 3.83 -30.75
C ASP A 302 -22.93 4.00 -29.30
N LEU A 303 -23.31 5.09 -28.62
CA LEU A 303 -22.91 5.40 -27.24
C LEU A 303 -24.07 5.14 -26.25
N PRO A 304 -23.81 4.48 -25.11
CA PRO A 304 -22.49 4.23 -24.52
C PRO A 304 -21.80 3.00 -25.14
N MET A 305 -20.52 3.13 -25.46
CA MET A 305 -19.68 2.02 -25.92
C MET A 305 -18.78 1.57 -24.77
N LYS A 306 -18.94 0.34 -24.30
CA LYS A 306 -18.21 -0.20 -23.15
C LYS A 306 -17.20 -1.26 -23.59
N LEU A 307 -15.91 -0.96 -23.55
CA LEU A 307 -14.84 -1.90 -23.91
C LEU A 307 -14.17 -2.44 -22.65
N ALA A 308 -14.10 -3.75 -22.48
CA ALA A 308 -13.41 -4.40 -21.35
C ALA A 308 -12.22 -5.23 -21.84
N GLU A 309 -11.14 -5.24 -21.07
CA GLU A 309 -9.95 -6.03 -21.36
C GLU A 309 -9.40 -6.55 -20.02
N ALA A 310 -9.17 -7.86 -19.91
CA ALA A 310 -8.31 -8.42 -18.87
C ALA A 310 -6.85 -8.12 -19.26
N GLY A 311 -6.46 -6.86 -19.10
CA GLY A 311 -5.27 -6.27 -19.72
C GLY A 311 -4.00 -6.63 -18.97
N LEU A 312 -3.09 -7.34 -19.64
CA LEU A 312 -1.76 -7.64 -19.12
C LEU A 312 -0.84 -6.42 -19.26
N ASP A 313 -0.52 -5.80 -18.14
CA ASP A 313 0.24 -4.56 -18.04
C ASP A 313 1.57 -4.78 -17.31
N HIS A 314 2.54 -3.90 -17.59
CA HIS A 314 3.85 -3.91 -16.95
C HIS A 314 4.24 -2.54 -16.41
N ARG A 315 4.59 -2.46 -15.12
CA ARG A 315 5.06 -1.24 -14.46
C ARG A 315 6.42 -1.46 -13.83
N TYR A 316 7.34 -0.53 -14.05
CA TYR A 316 8.64 -0.53 -13.42
C TYR A 316 8.51 -0.14 -11.95
N GLU A 317 8.31 -1.14 -11.10
CA GLU A 317 8.32 -0.98 -9.64
C GLU A 317 9.72 -1.18 -9.09
N MET A 318 10.13 -0.35 -8.12
CA MET A 318 11.42 -0.52 -7.45
C MET A 318 11.49 -1.89 -6.75
N LYS A 319 12.64 -2.57 -6.83
CA LYS A 319 12.79 -3.93 -6.27
C LYS A 319 12.41 -4.01 -4.78
N GLY A 320 12.73 -2.98 -3.99
CA GLY A 320 12.39 -2.91 -2.57
C GLY A 320 10.90 -2.72 -2.26
N ALA A 321 10.10 -2.30 -3.25
CA ALA A 321 8.66 -2.12 -3.11
C ALA A 321 7.85 -3.37 -3.48
N LEU A 322 8.47 -4.36 -4.14
CA LEU A 322 7.79 -5.59 -4.54
C LEU A 322 7.36 -6.41 -3.31
N HIS A 323 6.12 -6.90 -3.33
CA HIS A 323 5.57 -7.66 -2.21
C HIS A 323 4.57 -8.71 -2.67
N GLY A 324 5.04 -9.95 -2.80
CA GLY A 324 4.19 -11.10 -3.15
C GLY A 324 3.31 -10.80 -4.36
N LEU A 325 2.00 -11.00 -4.23
CA LEU A 325 1.00 -10.63 -5.22
C LEU A 325 0.43 -9.21 -5.04
N PHE A 326 0.67 -8.55 -3.90
CA PHE A 326 0.12 -7.22 -3.65
C PHE A 326 0.79 -6.11 -4.45
N ARG A 327 2.08 -6.26 -4.75
CA ARG A 327 2.83 -5.30 -5.56
C ARG A 327 3.80 -6.04 -6.47
N VAL A 328 3.46 -6.05 -7.76
CA VAL A 328 4.08 -6.82 -8.85
C VAL A 328 4.42 -5.87 -10.00
N ARG A 329 5.35 -6.29 -10.87
CA ARG A 329 5.72 -5.58 -12.10
C ARG A 329 4.87 -5.99 -13.28
N GLU A 330 4.41 -7.22 -13.28
CA GLU A 330 3.53 -7.79 -14.30
C GLU A 330 2.21 -8.13 -13.63
N PHE A 331 1.12 -7.59 -14.17
CA PHE A 331 -0.21 -7.80 -13.61
C PHE A 331 -1.27 -7.76 -14.70
N THR A 332 -2.40 -8.41 -14.44
CA THR A 332 -3.58 -8.34 -15.30
C THR A 332 -4.63 -7.53 -14.60
N GLN A 333 -5.05 -6.41 -15.17
CA GLN A 333 -6.11 -5.57 -14.62
C GLN A 333 -7.46 -5.97 -15.22
N ASP A 334 -8.54 -5.92 -14.42
CA ASP A 334 -9.91 -6.19 -14.86
C ASP A 334 -10.54 -5.01 -15.61
N ASP A 335 -9.72 -4.38 -16.46
CA ASP A 335 -9.85 -3.02 -16.97
C ASP A 335 -11.01 -2.83 -17.94
N ALA A 336 -11.54 -1.61 -18.00
CA ALA A 336 -12.44 -1.19 -19.07
C ALA A 336 -12.49 0.31 -19.28
N HIS A 337 -12.84 0.66 -20.52
CA HIS A 337 -12.94 2.01 -21.02
C HIS A 337 -14.32 2.19 -21.66
N LEU A 338 -15.13 3.07 -21.08
CA LEU A 338 -16.44 3.42 -21.62
C LEU A 338 -16.31 4.74 -22.37
N PHE A 339 -16.86 4.81 -23.57
CA PHE A 339 -16.99 6.05 -24.33
C PHE A 339 -18.45 6.47 -24.28
N ILE A 340 -18.69 7.66 -23.74
CA ILE A 340 -20.03 8.13 -23.40
C ILE A 340 -20.25 9.55 -23.90
N ARG A 341 -21.52 9.96 -23.96
CA ARG A 341 -21.86 11.38 -24.11
C ARG A 341 -21.93 12.08 -22.74
N PRO A 342 -21.80 13.41 -22.69
CA PRO A 342 -21.93 14.17 -21.45
C PRO A 342 -23.24 13.92 -20.68
N ASP A 343 -24.35 13.71 -21.37
CA ASP A 343 -25.65 13.42 -20.75
C ASP A 343 -25.74 12.03 -20.09
N GLN A 344 -24.74 11.17 -20.29
CA GLN A 344 -24.73 9.79 -19.82
C GLN A 344 -23.83 9.57 -18.59
N ILE A 345 -23.12 10.60 -18.09
CA ILE A 345 -22.15 10.46 -16.99
C ILE A 345 -22.79 9.77 -15.77
N THR A 346 -23.87 10.33 -15.24
CA THR A 346 -24.53 9.82 -14.02
C THR A 346 -25.00 8.36 -14.20
N GLU A 347 -25.61 8.03 -15.33
CA GLU A 347 -26.09 6.67 -15.63
C GLU A 347 -24.94 5.66 -15.68
N GLN A 348 -23.87 5.99 -16.40
CA GLN A 348 -22.77 5.05 -16.64
C GLN A 348 -21.86 4.90 -15.40
N VAL A 349 -21.68 5.95 -14.60
CA VAL A 349 -21.00 5.87 -13.30
C VAL A 349 -21.81 5.02 -12.31
N THR A 350 -23.14 5.19 -12.29
CA THR A 350 -24.03 4.38 -11.44
C THR A 350 -23.98 2.89 -11.82
N ASP A 351 -24.06 2.58 -13.12
CA ASP A 351 -24.01 1.21 -13.61
C ASP A 351 -22.65 0.54 -13.33
N ALA A 352 -21.54 1.26 -13.54
CA ALA A 352 -20.21 0.79 -13.16
C ALA A 352 -20.08 0.57 -11.64
N SER A 353 -20.66 1.45 -10.82
CA SER A 353 -20.66 1.29 -9.36
C SER A 353 -21.45 0.07 -8.91
N HIS A 354 -22.57 -0.25 -9.58
CA HIS A 354 -23.33 -1.48 -9.31
C HIS A 354 -22.54 -2.75 -9.66
N LEU A 355 -21.77 -2.75 -10.75
CA LEU A 355 -20.87 -3.86 -11.11
C LEU A 355 -19.83 -4.08 -10.00
N ILE A 356 -19.16 -3.01 -9.56
CA ILE A 356 -18.15 -3.07 -8.49
C ILE A 356 -18.77 -3.56 -7.17
N THR A 357 -19.95 -3.05 -6.83
CA THR A 357 -20.70 -3.49 -5.63
C THR A 357 -21.04 -4.97 -5.70
N ALA A 358 -21.48 -5.47 -6.86
CA ALA A 358 -21.80 -6.88 -7.06
C ALA A 358 -20.57 -7.78 -6.93
N TYR A 359 -19.41 -7.32 -7.42
CA TYR A 359 -18.14 -8.00 -7.16
C TYR A 359 -17.88 -8.13 -5.67
N TYR A 360 -17.89 -7.05 -4.90
CA TYR A 360 -17.56 -7.11 -3.47
C TYR A 360 -18.59 -7.91 -2.66
N ALA A 361 -19.87 -7.82 -3.01
CA ALA A 361 -20.92 -8.63 -2.41
C ALA A 361 -20.68 -10.14 -2.61
N GLN A 362 -20.21 -10.58 -3.79
CA GLN A 362 -19.91 -11.99 -4.08
C GLN A 362 -18.84 -12.57 -3.14
N PHE A 363 -17.89 -11.75 -2.68
CA PHE A 363 -16.82 -12.16 -1.76
C PHE A 363 -17.07 -11.74 -0.31
N GLY A 364 -18.19 -11.06 -0.03
CA GLY A 364 -18.54 -10.58 1.32
C GLY A 364 -17.64 -9.46 1.83
N PHE A 365 -17.03 -8.65 0.95
CA PHE A 365 -16.19 -7.53 1.37
C PHE A 365 -17.03 -6.28 1.69
N PRO A 366 -16.91 -5.72 2.91
CA PRO A 366 -17.35 -4.36 3.16
C PRO A 366 -16.41 -3.38 2.44
N TYR A 367 -16.94 -2.25 1.99
CA TYR A 367 -16.17 -1.21 1.34
C TYR A 367 -16.60 0.19 1.79
N ARG A 368 -15.68 1.14 1.65
CA ARG A 368 -15.94 2.58 1.74
C ARG A 368 -15.63 3.24 0.40
N VAL A 369 -16.21 4.40 0.17
CA VAL A 369 -16.05 5.16 -1.07
C VAL A 369 -15.36 6.49 -0.80
N GLU A 370 -14.39 6.82 -1.64
CA GLU A 370 -13.65 8.08 -1.60
C GLU A 370 -13.82 8.79 -2.95
N LEU A 371 -14.09 10.10 -2.94
CA LEU A 371 -14.11 10.96 -4.13
C LEU A 371 -12.81 11.78 -4.14
N SER A 372 -11.90 11.45 -5.05
CA SER A 372 -10.64 12.16 -5.19
C SER A 372 -10.76 13.29 -6.22
N THR A 373 -10.45 14.51 -5.77
CA THR A 373 -10.59 15.76 -6.57
C THR A 373 -9.27 16.18 -7.21
N ARG A 374 -9.31 17.26 -8.00
CA ARG A 374 -8.18 17.74 -8.81
C ARG A 374 -6.83 17.86 -8.07
N PRO A 375 -5.76 17.20 -8.55
CA PRO A 375 -4.40 17.35 -8.03
C PRO A 375 -3.73 18.65 -8.52
N GLU A 376 -2.60 19.03 -7.89
CA GLU A 376 -1.78 20.16 -8.32
C GLU A 376 -1.22 19.96 -9.75
N ASP A 377 -0.68 18.78 -10.05
CA ASP A 377 -0.22 18.39 -11.40
C ASP A 377 -1.39 17.78 -12.19
N SER A 378 -2.10 18.63 -12.95
CA SER A 378 -3.29 18.25 -13.71
C SER A 378 -3.31 18.82 -15.13
N MET A 379 -3.98 18.10 -16.03
CA MET A 379 -4.26 18.47 -17.41
C MET A 379 -5.73 18.86 -17.57
N GLY A 380 -6.03 19.70 -18.57
CA GLY A 380 -7.40 20.12 -18.90
C GLY A 380 -7.81 21.47 -18.34
N SER A 381 -9.01 21.91 -18.72
CA SER A 381 -9.56 23.21 -18.32
C SER A 381 -10.27 23.13 -16.96
N ASP A 382 -10.38 24.26 -16.26
CA ASP A 382 -11.12 24.34 -14.99
C ASP A 382 -12.60 23.92 -15.17
N GLU A 383 -13.21 24.29 -16.30
CA GLU A 383 -14.60 23.93 -16.63
C GLU A 383 -14.80 22.42 -16.80
N ASP A 384 -13.83 21.70 -17.39
CA ASP A 384 -13.90 20.25 -17.55
C ASP A 384 -13.79 19.55 -16.19
N TRP A 385 -12.90 20.04 -15.31
CA TRP A 385 -12.73 19.51 -13.96
C TRP A 385 -13.97 19.72 -13.10
N GLU A 386 -14.53 20.93 -13.08
CA GLU A 386 -15.78 21.22 -12.35
C GLU A 386 -16.92 20.31 -12.83
N ARG A 387 -17.05 20.11 -14.15
CA ARG A 387 -18.07 19.22 -14.72
C ARG A 387 -17.85 17.76 -14.34
N ALA A 388 -16.60 17.30 -14.36
CA ALA A 388 -16.24 15.94 -14.00
C ALA A 388 -16.53 15.66 -12.52
N GLU A 389 -16.09 16.54 -11.63
CA GLU A 389 -16.31 16.40 -10.20
C GLU A 389 -17.80 16.46 -9.84
N GLN A 390 -18.55 17.39 -10.43
CA GLN A 390 -19.99 17.47 -10.22
C GLN A 390 -20.70 16.21 -10.73
N GLY A 391 -20.31 15.70 -11.90
CA GLY A 391 -20.90 14.47 -12.44
C GLY A 391 -20.67 13.25 -11.55
N LEU A 392 -19.50 13.14 -10.92
CA LEU A 392 -19.23 12.07 -9.93
C LEU A 392 -20.00 12.28 -8.63
N ARG A 393 -20.11 13.52 -8.12
CA ARG A 393 -20.92 13.85 -6.94
C ARG A 393 -22.39 13.51 -7.14
N ASP A 394 -22.97 13.95 -8.25
CA ASP A 394 -24.37 13.69 -8.60
C ASP A 394 -24.65 12.18 -8.67
N ALA A 395 -23.71 11.40 -9.22
CA ALA A 395 -23.82 9.95 -9.28
C ALA A 395 -23.83 9.33 -7.86
N LEU A 396 -22.87 9.70 -7.01
CA LEU A 396 -22.79 9.21 -5.63
C LEU A 396 -24.04 9.58 -4.81
N GLU A 397 -24.50 10.82 -4.92
CA GLU A 397 -25.71 11.31 -4.25
C GLU A 397 -26.96 10.56 -4.71
N SER A 398 -27.10 10.31 -6.03
CA SER A 398 -28.25 9.58 -6.59
C SER A 398 -28.32 8.13 -6.11
N MET A 399 -27.18 7.52 -5.82
CA MET A 399 -27.07 6.16 -5.27
C MET A 399 -27.30 6.11 -3.76
N GLY A 400 -27.27 7.25 -3.07
CA GLY A 400 -27.34 7.32 -1.60
C GLY A 400 -26.14 6.68 -0.91
N ILE A 401 -24.97 6.69 -1.55
CA ILE A 401 -23.72 6.14 -1.00
C ILE A 401 -23.04 7.21 -0.14
N GLU A 402 -22.69 6.87 1.09
CA GLU A 402 -21.81 7.71 1.91
C GLU A 402 -20.38 7.66 1.38
N TYR A 403 -19.74 8.82 1.21
CA TYR A 403 -18.38 8.93 0.71
C TYR A 403 -17.60 10.02 1.44
N VAL A 404 -16.27 9.91 1.40
CA VAL A 404 -15.32 10.92 1.91
C VAL A 404 -14.67 11.64 0.73
N VAL A 405 -14.46 12.95 0.82
CA VAL A 405 -13.71 13.70 -0.20
C VAL A 405 -12.22 13.62 0.14
N ASN A 406 -11.42 13.16 -0.82
CA ASN A 406 -9.96 13.11 -0.72
C ASN A 406 -9.36 14.21 -1.63
N GLU A 407 -9.07 15.37 -1.04
CA GLU A 407 -8.66 16.54 -1.80
C GLU A 407 -7.28 16.35 -2.45
N GLY A 408 -7.18 16.60 -3.77
CA GLY A 408 -5.91 16.61 -4.48
C GLY A 408 -5.36 15.24 -4.90
N ASP A 409 -6.12 14.16 -4.73
CA ASP A 409 -5.67 12.78 -5.04
C ASP A 409 -6.22 12.24 -6.38
N GLY A 410 -6.87 13.06 -7.21
CA GLY A 410 -7.31 12.67 -8.55
C GLY A 410 -6.14 12.29 -9.48
N ALA A 411 -6.41 11.62 -10.60
CA ALA A 411 -5.35 11.44 -11.61
C ALA A 411 -5.11 12.74 -12.37
N PHE A 412 -3.95 12.85 -13.00
CA PHE A 412 -3.60 14.04 -13.78
C PHE A 412 -4.61 14.37 -14.90
N TYR A 413 -5.42 13.40 -15.36
CA TYR A 413 -6.42 13.58 -16.42
C TYR A 413 -7.88 13.65 -15.95
N GLY A 414 -8.16 13.52 -14.64
CA GLY A 414 -9.51 13.72 -14.11
C GLY A 414 -9.80 13.11 -12.72
N PRO A 415 -10.97 13.42 -12.14
CA PRO A 415 -11.35 12.97 -10.81
C PRO A 415 -11.79 11.50 -10.83
N LYS A 416 -11.75 10.85 -9.66
CA LYS A 416 -12.08 9.42 -9.52
C LYS A 416 -12.91 9.14 -8.28
N ILE A 417 -13.74 8.10 -8.39
CA ILE A 417 -14.38 7.42 -7.27
C ILE A 417 -13.53 6.19 -6.97
N ASP A 418 -12.97 6.11 -5.78
CA ASP A 418 -12.19 4.99 -5.31
C ASP A 418 -12.98 4.13 -4.32
N PHE A 419 -12.92 2.82 -4.52
CA PHE A 419 -13.57 1.84 -3.67
C PHE A 419 -12.51 1.10 -2.85
N HIS A 420 -12.58 1.32 -1.54
CA HIS A 420 -11.66 0.76 -0.57
C HIS A 420 -12.32 -0.41 0.14
N LEU A 421 -11.92 -1.64 -0.19
CA LEU A 421 -12.39 -2.83 0.51
C LEU A 421 -11.63 -3.00 1.82
N THR A 422 -12.33 -3.47 2.87
CA THR A 422 -11.70 -3.83 4.14
C THR A 422 -11.58 -5.34 4.25
N ASP A 423 -10.36 -5.84 4.48
CA ASP A 423 -10.12 -7.28 4.64
C ASP A 423 -10.40 -7.77 6.08
N CYS A 424 -10.31 -9.09 6.29
CA CYS A 424 -10.52 -9.71 7.60
C CYS A 424 -9.53 -9.28 8.71
N LEU A 425 -8.43 -8.60 8.36
CA LEU A 425 -7.45 -8.05 9.29
C LEU A 425 -7.68 -6.56 9.57
N GLY A 426 -8.72 -5.97 8.98
CA GLY A 426 -9.05 -4.55 9.12
C GLY A 426 -8.21 -3.62 8.25
N ARG A 427 -7.44 -4.15 7.28
CA ARG A 427 -6.67 -3.33 6.34
C ARG A 427 -7.55 -2.88 5.20
N SER A 428 -7.35 -1.63 4.76
CA SER A 428 -8.05 -1.03 3.63
C SER A 428 -7.24 -1.22 2.35
N TRP A 429 -7.90 -1.70 1.28
CA TRP A 429 -7.31 -1.90 -0.03
C TRP A 429 -8.14 -1.15 -1.08
N GLN A 430 -7.54 -0.16 -1.74
CA GLN A 430 -8.12 0.44 -2.94
C GLN A 430 -8.04 -0.58 -4.08
N CYS A 431 -9.19 -1.05 -4.55
CA CYS A 431 -9.29 -2.01 -5.65
C CYS A 431 -10.11 -1.46 -6.80
N GLY A 432 -11.35 -1.06 -6.51
CA GLY A 432 -12.26 -0.52 -7.50
C GLY A 432 -11.98 0.94 -7.73
N THR A 433 -12.10 1.38 -8.98
CA THR A 433 -12.00 2.79 -9.34
C THR A 433 -12.90 3.10 -10.52
N ILE A 434 -13.47 4.30 -10.54
CA ILE A 434 -14.19 4.86 -11.68
C ILE A 434 -13.63 6.26 -11.90
N GLN A 435 -13.00 6.50 -13.04
CA GLN A 435 -12.30 7.74 -13.33
C GLN A 435 -12.82 8.38 -14.61
N LEU A 436 -13.18 9.66 -14.54
CA LEU A 436 -13.62 10.42 -15.71
C LEU A 436 -12.42 11.05 -16.40
N ASP A 437 -12.34 10.91 -17.72
CA ASP A 437 -11.25 11.41 -18.54
C ASP A 437 -11.77 12.14 -19.79
N PHE A 438 -11.41 13.41 -19.89
CA PHE A 438 -11.69 14.29 -21.02
C PHE A 438 -10.45 14.48 -21.92
N GLN A 439 -9.26 14.17 -21.40
CA GLN A 439 -7.97 14.42 -22.02
C GLN A 439 -7.62 13.38 -23.08
N LEU A 440 -7.73 12.08 -22.80
CA LEU A 440 -7.41 11.08 -23.84
C LEU A 440 -8.34 11.19 -25.06
N PRO A 441 -9.67 11.36 -24.92
CA PRO A 441 -10.52 11.65 -26.06
C PRO A 441 -10.07 12.88 -26.86
N HIS A 442 -9.59 13.92 -26.18
CA HIS A 442 -9.05 15.12 -26.81
C HIS A 442 -7.75 14.84 -27.58
N ASN A 443 -6.77 14.26 -26.91
CA ASN A 443 -5.44 13.96 -27.44
C ASN A 443 -5.50 13.03 -28.66
N PHE A 444 -6.39 12.03 -28.62
CA PHE A 444 -6.60 11.12 -29.74
C PHE A 444 -7.55 11.66 -30.82
N GLN A 445 -8.12 12.86 -30.62
CA GLN A 445 -9.10 13.49 -31.50
C GLN A 445 -10.27 12.55 -31.78
N LEU A 446 -10.82 11.97 -30.70
CA LEU A 446 -11.98 11.09 -30.79
C LEU A 446 -13.24 11.92 -31.02
N GLU A 447 -14.10 11.43 -31.93
CA GLU A 447 -15.33 12.12 -32.31
C GLU A 447 -16.49 11.12 -32.46
N TYR A 448 -17.71 11.59 -32.27
CA TYR A 448 -18.94 10.96 -32.75
C TYR A 448 -19.83 12.01 -33.45
N ILE A 449 -20.73 11.55 -34.31
CA ILE A 449 -21.73 12.37 -34.98
C ILE A 449 -22.98 12.43 -34.10
N ASP A 450 -23.32 13.63 -33.62
CA ASP A 450 -24.49 13.86 -32.78
C ASP A 450 -25.80 13.91 -33.58
N SER A 451 -26.93 13.95 -32.87
CA SER A 451 -28.29 13.96 -33.44
C SER A 451 -28.56 15.13 -34.40
N ASP A 452 -27.83 16.23 -34.26
CA ASP A 452 -27.88 17.41 -35.14
C ASP A 452 -26.89 17.33 -36.32
N GLY A 453 -26.12 16.24 -36.44
CA GLY A 453 -25.11 16.04 -37.47
C GLY A 453 -23.76 16.69 -37.17
N THR A 454 -23.60 17.37 -36.04
CA THR A 454 -22.33 17.95 -35.62
C THR A 454 -21.39 16.87 -35.07
N LYS A 455 -20.08 17.12 -35.17
CA LYS A 455 -19.06 16.27 -34.55
C LYS A 455 -18.83 16.73 -33.12
N LYS A 456 -18.93 15.80 -32.17
CA LYS A 456 -18.68 16.04 -30.74
C LYS A 456 -17.66 15.05 -30.21
N GLN A 457 -16.95 15.42 -29.17
CA GLN A 457 -16.00 14.54 -28.49
C GLN A 457 -16.73 13.68 -27.44
N PRO A 458 -16.44 12.37 -27.36
CA PRO A 458 -16.93 11.54 -26.26
C PRO A 458 -16.15 11.86 -24.98
N ILE A 459 -16.72 11.49 -23.84
CA ILE A 459 -16.01 11.40 -22.55
C ILE A 459 -15.62 9.94 -22.35
N MET A 460 -14.45 9.70 -21.77
CA MET A 460 -14.01 8.36 -21.42
C MET A 460 -14.18 8.11 -19.92
N ILE A 461 -14.65 6.92 -19.54
CA ILE A 461 -14.62 6.43 -18.16
C ILE A 461 -13.64 5.26 -18.11
N HIS A 462 -12.62 5.35 -17.26
CA HIS A 462 -11.81 4.20 -16.88
C HIS A 462 -12.45 3.51 -15.69
N ARG A 463 -12.53 2.18 -15.70
CA ARG A 463 -13.03 1.45 -14.55
C ARG A 463 -12.29 0.14 -14.34
N ALA A 464 -11.98 -0.14 -13.09
CA ALA A 464 -11.57 -1.45 -12.60
C ALA A 464 -12.42 -1.79 -11.38
N GLY A 465 -12.73 -3.07 -11.17
CA GLY A 465 -13.52 -3.53 -10.02
C GLY A 465 -12.68 -4.32 -9.03
N PHE A 466 -11.96 -5.32 -9.52
CA PHE A 466 -10.96 -6.05 -8.73
C PHE A 466 -9.66 -5.25 -8.57
N GLY A 467 -9.33 -4.42 -9.56
CA GLY A 467 -7.99 -3.91 -9.78
C GLY A 467 -7.19 -4.96 -10.54
N SER A 468 -6.00 -5.33 -10.05
CA SER A 468 -5.27 -6.46 -10.62
C SER A 468 -5.74 -7.80 -10.07
N PHE A 469 -5.81 -8.81 -10.94
CA PHE A 469 -6.11 -10.19 -10.56
C PHE A 469 -5.11 -10.71 -9.53
N GLU A 470 -3.82 -10.39 -9.70
CA GLU A 470 -2.75 -10.75 -8.75
C GLU A 470 -3.08 -10.23 -7.36
N ARG A 471 -3.28 -8.91 -7.22
CA ARG A 471 -3.53 -8.28 -5.92
C ARG A 471 -4.82 -8.80 -5.31
N PHE A 472 -5.87 -8.92 -6.11
CA PHE A 472 -7.15 -9.42 -5.65
C PHE A 472 -7.07 -10.89 -5.17
N ILE A 473 -6.38 -11.77 -5.91
CA ILE A 473 -6.12 -13.15 -5.47
C ILE A 473 -5.30 -13.18 -4.18
N GLY A 474 -4.31 -12.29 -4.04
CA GLY A 474 -3.60 -12.10 -2.78
C GLY A 474 -4.58 -11.80 -1.64
N ILE A 475 -5.46 -10.81 -1.82
CA ILE A 475 -6.45 -10.39 -0.81
C ILE A 475 -7.39 -11.55 -0.47
N LEU A 476 -7.91 -12.26 -1.47
CA LEU A 476 -8.79 -13.42 -1.28
C LEU A 476 -8.08 -14.53 -0.49
N THR A 477 -6.81 -14.79 -0.79
CA THR A 477 -6.01 -15.82 -0.10
C THR A 477 -5.87 -15.50 1.39
N GLU A 478 -5.56 -14.26 1.75
CA GLU A 478 -5.43 -13.85 3.16
C GLU A 478 -6.79 -13.78 3.86
N ASN A 479 -7.82 -13.29 3.16
CA ASN A 479 -9.17 -13.17 3.68
C ASN A 479 -9.75 -14.53 4.08
N TYR A 480 -9.59 -15.53 3.20
CA TYR A 480 -10.08 -16.88 3.44
C TYR A 480 -9.09 -17.80 4.15
N GLU A 481 -7.87 -17.35 4.47
CA GLU A 481 -6.83 -18.21 5.03
C GLU A 481 -6.60 -19.46 4.16
N GLY A 482 -6.64 -19.29 2.83
CA GLY A 482 -6.57 -20.38 1.84
C GLY A 482 -7.82 -21.26 1.71
N LYS A 483 -8.86 -21.07 2.54
CA LYS A 483 -10.11 -21.86 2.53
C LYS A 483 -11.12 -21.24 1.57
N PHE A 484 -10.79 -21.24 0.29
CA PHE A 484 -11.62 -20.60 -0.75
C PHE A 484 -13.04 -21.18 -0.79
N PRO A 485 -14.05 -20.37 -1.18
CA PRO A 485 -15.37 -20.86 -1.57
C PRO A 485 -15.27 -21.96 -2.64
N VAL A 486 -16.22 -22.90 -2.65
CA VAL A 486 -16.18 -24.10 -3.52
C VAL A 486 -15.95 -23.74 -4.99
N TRP A 487 -16.60 -22.70 -5.51
CA TRP A 487 -16.48 -22.29 -6.91
C TRP A 487 -15.09 -21.74 -7.29
N LEU A 488 -14.30 -21.28 -6.31
CA LEU A 488 -12.92 -20.79 -6.50
C LEU A 488 -11.85 -21.82 -6.12
N SER A 489 -12.23 -22.83 -5.33
CA SER A 489 -11.26 -23.79 -4.80
C SER A 489 -10.57 -24.56 -5.92
N PRO A 490 -9.22 -24.56 -5.99
CA PRO A 490 -8.47 -25.34 -6.98
C PRO A 490 -8.76 -26.85 -6.90
N CYS A 491 -9.14 -27.32 -5.71
CA CYS A 491 -9.58 -28.68 -5.49
C CYS A 491 -10.93 -28.64 -4.77
N GLN A 492 -12.01 -28.82 -5.54
CA GLN A 492 -13.38 -28.71 -5.04
C GLN A 492 -13.79 -29.96 -4.24
N VAL A 493 -13.46 -31.15 -4.74
CA VAL A 493 -13.81 -32.44 -4.12
C VAL A 493 -12.63 -33.41 -4.19
N LYS A 494 -12.35 -34.12 -3.09
CA LYS A 494 -11.44 -35.28 -3.05
C LYS A 494 -12.23 -36.55 -2.72
N VAL A 495 -12.25 -37.50 -3.65
CA VAL A 495 -12.89 -38.81 -3.43
C VAL A 495 -11.88 -39.77 -2.80
N LEU A 496 -12.15 -40.19 -1.56
CA LEU A 496 -11.27 -41.07 -0.80
C LEU A 496 -11.88 -42.47 -0.64
N PRO A 497 -11.36 -43.51 -1.33
CA PRO A 497 -11.86 -44.87 -1.18
C PRO A 497 -11.42 -45.47 0.17
N VAL A 498 -12.33 -46.20 0.83
CA VAL A 498 -12.06 -46.86 2.13
C VAL A 498 -11.21 -48.13 1.96
N SER A 499 -11.26 -48.77 0.79
CA SER A 499 -10.48 -49.97 0.46
C SER A 499 -10.15 -50.07 -1.02
N GLU A 500 -9.25 -50.99 -1.39
CA GLU A 500 -8.93 -51.25 -2.80
C GLU A 500 -10.15 -51.70 -3.61
N LYS A 501 -11.08 -52.43 -2.99
CA LYS A 501 -12.32 -52.89 -3.62
C LYS A 501 -13.26 -51.74 -4.02
N SER A 502 -13.20 -50.62 -3.28
CA SER A 502 -14.00 -49.42 -3.58
C SER A 502 -13.32 -48.46 -4.57
N ARG A 503 -12.07 -48.70 -4.97
CA ARG A 503 -11.35 -47.80 -5.90
C ARG A 503 -12.06 -47.64 -7.26
N PRO A 504 -12.55 -48.71 -7.92
CA PRO A 504 -13.23 -48.55 -9.21
C PRO A 504 -14.46 -47.64 -9.10
N TYR A 505 -15.25 -47.80 -8.04
CA TYR A 505 -16.42 -46.93 -7.80
C TYR A 505 -16.01 -45.49 -7.47
N ALA A 506 -14.95 -45.29 -6.69
CA ALA A 506 -14.41 -43.95 -6.43
C ALA A 506 -13.96 -43.25 -7.72
N HIS A 507 -13.35 -43.96 -8.67
CA HIS A 507 -13.01 -43.40 -9.99
C HIS A 507 -14.27 -43.03 -10.78
N GLU A 508 -15.30 -43.89 -10.82
CA GLU A 508 -16.58 -43.57 -11.47
C GLU A 508 -17.23 -42.32 -10.87
N VAL A 509 -17.19 -42.16 -9.54
CA VAL A 509 -17.71 -40.95 -8.87
C VAL A 509 -16.88 -39.72 -9.24
N ALA A 510 -15.55 -39.83 -9.25
CA ALA A 510 -14.68 -38.72 -9.64
C ALA A 510 -14.90 -38.27 -11.09
N GLU A 511 -15.07 -39.22 -12.02
CA GLU A 511 -15.38 -38.94 -13.43
C GLU A 511 -16.74 -38.25 -13.63
N LYS A 512 -17.73 -38.51 -12.77
CA LYS A 512 -19.04 -37.84 -12.82
C LYS A 512 -19.02 -36.42 -12.23
N LEU A 513 -18.01 -36.10 -11.43
CA LEU A 513 -17.84 -34.80 -10.76
C LEU A 513 -16.91 -33.85 -11.52
N ALA A 514 -16.00 -34.40 -12.35
CA ALA A 514 -15.18 -33.67 -13.30
C ALA A 514 -16.02 -33.18 -14.49
#